data_AF-A0A091KF46-F1
#
_entry.id   AF-A0A091KF46-F1
#
_cell.length_a   1.000
_cell.length_b   1.000
_cell.length_c   1.000
_cell.angle_alpha   90.00
_cell.angle_beta   90.00
_cell.angle_gamma   90.00
#
_symmetry.space_group_name_H-M   'P 1'
#
loop_
_entity.id
_entity.type
_entity.pdbx_description
1 polymer ?
#
loop_
_entity_poly.entity_id
_entity_poly.type
_entity_poly.pdbx_seq_one_letter_code
_entity_poly.pdbx_strand_id
1 'polypeptide(L)'
;MGILTFVLHSCSGQTVFPSGDLPVSSSWEHPGSPVFIHMESSLYSLPCSPIELEVADPTYHWVRDRAAPRLLSVTKEGHLLFQHFQAGDSGKYSCTISYTKHGVPVSETFHYSIFGYHVLGGLDTVLLFYSKVCEDEWTKRFLWGLQEKLRQLEIEQQCKFQLNATFCFPSLNIPSDEFIIQVHLEVSFFGPHWDEHCNPQEMKTVINCYRRTVQHNL
;
A
#
# COMPACT_ATOMS: atom_id res chain seq x y z
N MET A 1 10.24 3.19 17.69
CA MET A 1 9.02 2.40 17.39
C MET A 1 7.91 3.18 16.66
N GLY A 2 8.13 4.41 16.19
CA GLY A 2 7.01 5.29 15.76
C GLY A 2 6.87 5.62 14.26
N ILE A 3 7.83 5.29 13.39
CA ILE A 3 7.80 5.69 11.97
C ILE A 3 7.70 4.47 11.03
N LEU A 4 8.44 3.39 11.32
CA LEU A 4 8.35 2.13 10.54
C LEU A 4 6.93 1.54 10.55
N THR A 5 6.22 1.67 11.66
CA THR A 5 4.85 1.14 11.83
C THR A 5 3.83 1.84 10.93
N PHE A 6 4.05 3.11 10.59
CA PHE A 6 3.17 3.87 9.70
C PHE A 6 3.40 3.51 8.22
N VAL A 7 4.64 3.25 7.83
CA VAL A 7 4.98 2.81 6.45
C VAL A 7 4.52 1.38 6.21
N LEU A 8 4.73 0.48 7.17
CA LEU A 8 4.30 -0.93 7.07
C LEU A 8 2.77 -1.10 7.07
N HIS A 9 2.00 -0.17 7.64
CA HIS A 9 0.53 -0.21 7.59
C HIS A 9 -0.07 0.14 6.23
N SER A 10 0.69 0.82 5.37
CA SER A 10 0.26 1.09 3.99
C SER A 10 0.50 -0.10 3.06
N CYS A 11 1.34 -1.06 3.46
CA CYS A 11 1.78 -2.14 2.59
C CYS A 11 1.39 -3.56 3.05
N SER A 12 0.84 -3.71 4.26
CA SER A 12 0.50 -5.03 4.81
C SER A 12 -0.72 -5.63 4.13
N GLY A 13 -0.52 -6.67 3.31
CA GLY A 13 -1.57 -7.48 2.70
C GLY A 13 -1.47 -8.96 3.08
N GLN A 14 -2.14 -9.40 4.14
CA GLN A 14 -2.22 -10.83 4.48
C GLN A 14 -3.12 -11.60 3.52
N THR A 15 -2.62 -12.65 2.90
CA THR A 15 -3.39 -13.62 2.08
C THR A 15 -4.06 -14.64 2.99
N VAL A 16 -5.40 -14.64 3.01
CA VAL A 16 -6.19 -15.74 3.54
C VAL A 16 -7.01 -16.28 2.38
N PHE A 17 -6.76 -17.54 2.01
CA PHE A 17 -7.61 -18.28 1.09
C PHE A 17 -8.74 -18.91 1.91
N PRO A 18 -10.03 -18.64 1.62
CA PRO A 18 -11.11 -19.41 2.20
C PRO A 18 -11.28 -20.71 1.41
N SER A 19 -11.20 -21.82 2.14
CA SER A 19 -11.57 -23.17 1.72
C SER A 19 -13.05 -23.25 1.36
N GLY A 20 -13.34 -23.89 0.22
CA GLY A 20 -14.66 -23.94 -0.37
C GLY A 20 -15.65 -24.87 0.33
N ASP A 21 -16.89 -24.40 0.36
CA ASP A 21 -18.12 -25.19 0.31
C ASP A 21 -19.10 -24.45 -0.63
N LEU A 22 -19.68 -25.15 -1.60
CA LEU A 22 -20.68 -24.65 -2.56
C LEU A 22 -22.09 -24.65 -1.93
N PRO A 23 -22.95 -23.65 -2.25
CA PRO A 23 -24.12 -24.00 -3.09
C PRO A 23 -24.69 -22.89 -4.02
N VAL A 24 -25.28 -23.35 -5.14
CA VAL A 24 -26.50 -22.86 -5.87
C VAL A 24 -26.59 -21.38 -6.29
N SER A 25 -25.49 -20.63 -6.28
CA SER A 25 -25.39 -19.30 -6.90
C SER A 25 -24.22 -19.28 -7.86
N SER A 26 -24.38 -18.66 -9.04
CA SER A 26 -23.21 -18.32 -9.86
C SER A 26 -22.51 -17.14 -9.21
N SER A 27 -21.65 -17.45 -8.24
CA SER A 27 -20.76 -16.51 -7.58
C SER A 27 -19.43 -16.51 -8.33
N TRP A 28 -19.04 -15.36 -8.88
CA TRP A 28 -17.75 -15.18 -9.54
C TRP A 28 -16.82 -14.34 -8.68
N GLU A 29 -15.54 -14.71 -8.63
CA GLU A 29 -14.49 -13.94 -7.96
C GLU A 29 -13.50 -13.42 -9.00
N HIS A 30 -13.23 -12.11 -8.95
CA HIS A 30 -12.28 -11.44 -9.82
C HIS A 30 -11.03 -11.05 -9.04
N PRO A 31 -9.83 -11.48 -9.49
CA PRO A 31 -8.58 -11.22 -8.80
C PRO A 31 -8.32 -9.71 -8.70
N GLY A 32 -7.74 -9.31 -7.56
CA GLY A 32 -7.68 -7.92 -7.22
C GLY A 32 -6.62 -7.14 -7.98
N SER A 33 -7.02 -5.99 -8.51
CA SER A 33 -6.10 -5.02 -9.10
C SER A 33 -5.57 -4.07 -8.01
N PRO A 34 -4.27 -3.72 -8.06
CA PRO A 34 -3.72 -2.71 -7.17
C PRO A 34 -4.27 -1.33 -7.57
N VAL A 35 -4.72 -0.57 -6.57
CA VAL A 35 -5.25 0.79 -6.71
C VAL A 35 -4.41 1.71 -5.85
N PHE A 36 -3.94 2.81 -6.43
CA PHE A 36 -3.10 3.77 -5.72
C PHE A 36 -3.82 5.11 -5.57
N ILE A 37 -3.83 5.62 -4.34
CA ILE A 37 -4.54 6.86 -3.97
C ILE A 37 -3.56 7.81 -3.29
N HIS A 38 -3.52 9.06 -3.76
CA HIS A 38 -2.71 10.11 -3.15
C HIS A 38 -3.29 10.49 -1.79
N MET A 39 -2.48 10.58 -0.74
CA MET A 39 -2.95 10.90 0.62
C MET A 39 -3.54 12.31 0.76
N GLU A 40 -3.14 13.25 -0.08
CA GLU A 40 -3.78 14.58 -0.13
C GLU A 40 -5.04 14.62 -1.00
N SER A 41 -5.50 13.47 -1.53
CA SER A 41 -6.74 13.43 -2.28
C SER A 41 -7.93 13.73 -1.37
N SER A 42 -8.60 14.85 -1.65
CA SER A 42 -9.80 15.26 -0.93
C SER A 42 -10.97 14.31 -1.17
N LEU A 43 -11.09 13.78 -2.39
CA LEU A 43 -12.10 12.80 -2.78
C LEU A 43 -11.57 11.85 -3.85
N TYR A 44 -11.66 10.54 -3.58
CA TYR A 44 -11.43 9.48 -4.56
C TYR A 44 -12.65 8.57 -4.64
N SER A 45 -13.07 8.24 -5.85
CA SER A 45 -14.21 7.35 -6.13
C SER A 45 -13.71 6.08 -6.81
N LEU A 46 -13.76 4.96 -6.09
CA LEU A 46 -13.39 3.64 -6.61
C LEU A 46 -14.65 2.90 -7.10
N PRO A 47 -14.79 2.60 -8.41
CA PRO A 47 -15.90 1.78 -8.89
C PRO A 47 -15.79 0.34 -8.37
N CYS A 48 -16.94 -0.30 -8.15
CA CYS A 48 -17.05 -1.68 -7.66
C CYS A 48 -16.61 -2.73 -8.69
N SER A 49 -16.79 -2.42 -9.98
CA SER A 49 -16.32 -3.24 -11.09
C SER A 49 -15.40 -2.40 -11.97
N PRO A 50 -14.29 -2.96 -12.46
CA PRO A 50 -13.44 -2.28 -13.45
C PRO A 50 -14.10 -2.21 -14.85
N ILE A 51 -15.19 -2.94 -15.08
CA ILE A 51 -15.94 -2.99 -16.34
C ILE A 51 -17.36 -2.49 -16.07
N GLU A 52 -17.90 -1.68 -16.99
CA GLU A 52 -19.32 -1.30 -16.93
C GLU A 52 -20.20 -2.54 -17.06
N LEU A 53 -21.00 -2.78 -16.02
CA LEU A 53 -22.00 -3.84 -15.96
C LEU A 53 -23.38 -3.18 -16.08
N GLU A 54 -24.01 -3.33 -17.24
CA GLU A 54 -25.40 -2.91 -17.44
C GLU A 54 -26.34 -4.00 -16.91
N VAL A 55 -26.65 -3.92 -15.62
CA VAL A 55 -27.56 -4.84 -14.93
C VAL A 55 -28.69 -4.06 -14.26
N ALA A 56 -29.90 -4.65 -14.26
CA ALA A 56 -31.06 -4.04 -13.62
C ALA A 56 -31.03 -4.26 -12.10
N ASP A 57 -31.31 -3.20 -11.35
CA ASP A 57 -31.44 -3.18 -9.88
C ASP A 57 -30.31 -3.90 -9.11
N PRO A 58 -29.02 -3.58 -9.37
CA PRO A 58 -27.92 -4.17 -8.62
C PRO A 58 -27.87 -3.68 -7.17
N THR A 59 -27.47 -4.57 -6.28
CA THR A 59 -27.09 -4.23 -4.91
C THR A 59 -25.58 -4.36 -4.74
N TYR A 60 -24.96 -3.42 -4.03
CA TYR A 60 -23.52 -3.36 -3.82
C TYR A 60 -23.17 -3.53 -2.34
N HIS A 61 -22.19 -4.37 -2.05
CA HIS A 61 -21.69 -4.58 -0.71
C HIS A 61 -20.17 -4.45 -0.67
N TRP A 62 -19.67 -3.50 0.11
CA TRP A 62 -18.24 -3.29 0.32
C TRP A 62 -17.79 -3.82 1.66
N VAL A 63 -16.67 -4.54 1.66
CA VAL A 63 -15.99 -5.03 2.85
C VAL A 63 -14.53 -4.59 2.82
N ARG A 64 -13.98 -4.35 4.00
CA ARG A 64 -12.57 -4.05 4.21
C ARG A 64 -11.97 -5.09 5.15
N ASP A 65 -10.84 -5.67 4.80
CA ASP A 65 -10.13 -6.65 5.63
C ASP A 65 -9.40 -5.96 6.81
N ARG A 66 -10.15 -5.39 7.76
CA ARG A 66 -9.59 -4.83 9.01
C ARG A 66 -10.42 -5.21 10.23
N ALA A 67 -9.74 -5.33 11.36
CA ALA A 67 -10.33 -5.69 12.66
C ALA A 67 -11.27 -4.62 13.25
N ALA A 68 -11.24 -3.38 12.75
CA ALA A 68 -12.10 -2.29 13.22
C ALA A 68 -13.14 -1.93 12.15
N PRO A 69 -14.45 -2.01 12.45
CA PRO A 69 -15.49 -1.61 11.52
C PRO A 69 -15.49 -0.08 11.38
N ARG A 70 -14.85 0.42 10.31
CA ARG A 70 -15.04 1.79 9.85
C ARG A 70 -16.20 1.79 8.86
N LEU A 71 -17.18 2.67 9.06
CA LEU A 71 -18.27 2.85 8.10
C LEU A 71 -17.69 3.28 6.75
N LEU A 72 -18.01 2.52 5.71
CA LEU A 72 -17.62 2.82 4.33
C LEU A 72 -18.70 3.70 3.69
N SER A 73 -18.28 4.73 2.94
CA SER A 73 -19.19 5.60 2.21
C SER A 73 -19.34 5.09 0.78
N VAL A 74 -20.54 4.68 0.39
CA VAL A 74 -20.81 4.08 -0.93
C VAL A 74 -21.87 4.89 -1.67
N THR A 75 -21.67 5.16 -2.97
CA THR A 75 -22.66 5.87 -3.81
C THR A 75 -23.80 4.95 -4.24
N LYS A 76 -24.85 5.52 -4.88
CA LYS A 76 -25.96 4.73 -5.41
C LYS A 76 -25.52 3.80 -6.55
N GLU A 77 -24.48 4.20 -7.28
CA GLU A 77 -23.85 3.46 -8.36
C GLU A 77 -22.85 2.40 -7.83
N GLY A 78 -22.75 2.25 -6.51
CA GLY A 78 -21.89 1.24 -5.88
C GLY A 78 -20.42 1.65 -5.73
N HIS A 79 -20.06 2.91 -5.98
CA HIS A 79 -18.68 3.37 -5.86
C HIS A 79 -18.30 3.58 -4.40
N LEU A 80 -17.12 3.10 -4.00
CA LEU A 80 -16.55 3.38 -2.69
C LEU A 80 -15.88 4.76 -2.70
N LEU A 81 -16.30 5.63 -1.78
CA LEU A 81 -15.77 6.98 -1.62
C LEU A 81 -14.76 7.04 -0.49
N PHE A 82 -13.59 7.58 -0.81
CA PHE A 82 -12.58 8.00 0.15
C PHE A 82 -12.60 9.52 0.26
N GLN A 83 -12.91 10.02 1.45
CA GLN A 83 -12.82 11.45 1.78
C GLN A 83 -11.56 11.69 2.61
N HIS A 84 -10.68 12.58 2.16
CA HIS A 84 -9.40 12.88 2.81
C HIS A 84 -8.57 11.61 3.11
N PHE A 85 -8.22 10.87 2.05
CA PHE A 85 -7.59 9.55 2.16
C PHE A 85 -6.34 9.56 3.04
N GLN A 86 -6.28 8.73 4.08
CA GLN A 86 -5.10 8.63 4.95
C GLN A 86 -4.33 7.32 4.72
N ALA A 87 -3.10 7.22 5.19
CA ALA A 87 -2.32 5.96 5.15
C ALA A 87 -3.09 4.81 5.83
N GLY A 88 -3.85 5.13 6.89
CA GLY A 88 -4.74 4.21 7.57
C GLY A 88 -5.93 3.73 6.74
N ASP A 89 -6.17 4.28 5.54
CA ASP A 89 -7.22 3.88 4.59
C ASP A 89 -6.75 2.86 3.54
N SER A 90 -5.44 2.58 3.47
CA SER A 90 -4.86 1.52 2.61
C SER A 90 -5.34 0.10 3.00
N GLY A 91 -4.97 -0.92 2.25
CA GLY A 91 -5.25 -2.33 2.55
C GLY A 91 -6.26 -2.95 1.60
N LYS A 92 -6.80 -4.11 2.01
CA LYS A 92 -7.64 -4.93 1.13
C LYS A 92 -9.12 -4.59 1.28
N TYR A 93 -9.76 -4.51 0.14
CA TYR A 93 -11.19 -4.28 0.01
C TYR A 93 -11.77 -5.30 -0.94
N SER A 94 -13.04 -5.63 -0.73
CA SER A 94 -13.82 -6.38 -1.70
C SER A 94 -15.15 -5.68 -1.93
N CYS A 95 -15.61 -5.74 -3.17
CA CYS A 95 -16.94 -5.31 -3.53
C CYS A 95 -17.71 -6.48 -4.15
N THR A 96 -18.88 -6.78 -3.62
CA THR A 96 -19.80 -7.76 -4.18
C THR A 96 -20.98 -7.05 -4.82
N ILE A 97 -21.20 -7.31 -6.11
CA ILE A 97 -22.39 -6.92 -6.87
C ILE A 97 -23.35 -8.10 -6.85
N SER A 98 -24.60 -7.88 -6.48
CA SER A 98 -25.66 -8.90 -6.57
C SER A 98 -26.82 -8.38 -7.39
N TYR A 99 -27.31 -9.19 -8.33
CA TYR A 99 -28.37 -8.83 -9.27
C TYR A 99 -29.10 -10.07 -9.78
N THR A 100 -30.20 -9.88 -10.51
CA THR A 100 -30.96 -10.99 -11.11
C THR A 100 -30.74 -11.01 -12.62
N LYS A 101 -30.32 -12.16 -13.17
CA LYS A 101 -30.16 -12.38 -14.60
C LYS A 101 -31.09 -13.50 -15.05
N HIS A 102 -32.05 -13.20 -15.92
CA HIS A 102 -33.06 -14.17 -16.40
C HIS A 102 -33.79 -14.94 -15.28
N GLY A 103 -34.09 -14.26 -14.17
CA GLY A 103 -34.77 -14.87 -13.00
C GLY A 103 -33.85 -15.64 -12.06
N VAL A 104 -32.53 -15.68 -12.32
CA VAL A 104 -31.54 -16.35 -11.49
C VAL A 104 -30.72 -15.30 -10.73
N PRO A 105 -30.53 -15.42 -9.41
CA PRO A 105 -29.66 -14.53 -8.65
C PRO A 105 -28.19 -14.80 -9.00
N VAL A 106 -27.46 -13.74 -9.34
CA VAL A 106 -26.04 -13.74 -9.67
C VAL A 106 -25.32 -12.83 -8.69
N SER A 107 -24.10 -13.23 -8.30
CA SER A 107 -23.21 -12.38 -7.53
C SER A 107 -21.80 -12.38 -8.12
N GLU A 108 -21.16 -11.22 -8.15
CA GLU A 108 -19.79 -11.04 -8.63
C GLU A 108 -19.01 -10.26 -7.59
N THR A 109 -17.87 -10.80 -7.14
CA THR A 109 -17.01 -10.18 -6.14
C THR A 109 -15.69 -9.76 -6.76
N PHE A 110 -15.33 -8.48 -6.56
CA PHE A 110 -14.11 -7.86 -7.04
C PHE A 110 -13.22 -7.53 -5.85
N HIS A 111 -11.98 -8.00 -5.88
CA HIS A 111 -11.01 -7.70 -4.85
C HIS A 111 -10.16 -6.48 -5.24
N TYR A 112 -9.67 -5.75 -4.24
CA TYR A 112 -8.83 -4.57 -4.44
C TYR A 112 -7.75 -4.52 -3.37
N SER A 113 -6.52 -4.22 -3.80
CA SER A 113 -5.43 -3.85 -2.90
C SER A 113 -5.19 -2.36 -3.04
N ILE A 114 -5.59 -1.59 -2.04
CA ILE A 114 -5.52 -0.12 -2.08
C ILE A 114 -4.27 0.36 -1.34
N PHE A 115 -3.46 1.18 -2.00
CA PHE A 115 -2.20 1.69 -1.47
C PHE A 115 -2.21 3.22 -1.44
N GLY A 116 -2.01 3.78 -0.25
CA GLY A 116 -1.78 5.21 -0.06
C GLY A 116 -0.36 5.62 -0.39
N TYR A 117 -0.19 6.71 -1.14
CA TYR A 117 1.12 7.33 -1.35
C TYR A 117 1.12 8.81 -0.94
N HIS A 118 2.23 9.25 -0.35
CA HIS A 118 2.34 10.57 0.31
C HIS A 118 3.21 11.58 -0.46
N VAL A 119 4.16 11.13 -1.28
CA VAL A 119 5.11 12.00 -1.99
C VAL A 119 5.33 11.44 -3.39
N LEU A 120 5.57 12.33 -4.37
CA LEU A 120 6.24 11.93 -5.61
C LEU A 120 7.63 11.39 -5.24
N GLY A 121 7.95 10.20 -5.74
CA GLY A 121 9.22 9.55 -5.44
C GLY A 121 9.13 8.61 -4.23
N GLY A 122 10.19 8.57 -3.44
CA GLY A 122 10.30 7.75 -2.24
C GLY A 122 10.08 8.54 -0.95
N LEU A 123 9.81 7.82 0.13
CA LEU A 123 9.88 8.33 1.49
C LEU A 123 11.30 8.15 2.02
N ASP A 124 11.99 9.28 2.22
CA ASP A 124 13.23 9.30 2.97
C ASP A 124 12.97 9.06 4.46
N THR A 125 13.63 8.05 5.01
CA THR A 125 13.53 7.67 6.42
C THR A 125 14.91 7.40 7.01
N VAL A 126 15.01 7.61 8.32
CA VAL A 126 16.25 7.46 9.07
C VAL A 126 16.03 6.43 10.16
N LEU A 127 16.85 5.39 10.15
CA LEU A 127 16.90 4.36 11.19
C LEU A 127 18.10 4.64 12.10
N LEU A 128 17.85 4.63 13.40
CA LEU A 128 18.87 4.84 14.42
C LEU A 128 19.05 3.56 15.22
N PHE A 129 20.28 3.05 15.24
CA PHE A 129 20.68 1.87 16.00
C PHE A 129 21.78 2.24 16.98
N TYR A 130 21.68 1.71 18.19
CA TYR A 130 22.69 1.90 19.23
C TYR A 130 23.66 0.73 19.23
N SER A 131 24.96 1.04 19.27
CA SER A 131 26.04 0.06 19.28
C SER A 131 27.12 0.48 20.27
N LYS A 132 27.88 -0.49 20.80
CA LYS A 132 29.08 -0.22 21.61
C LYS A 132 30.35 -0.05 20.77
N VAL A 133 30.26 -0.39 19.49
CA VAL A 133 31.39 -0.36 18.57
C VAL A 133 30.99 0.29 17.27
N CYS A 134 31.92 1.08 16.76
CA CYS A 134 31.89 1.65 15.42
C CYS A 134 32.99 1.01 14.57
N GLU A 135 33.10 -0.32 14.64
CA GLU A 135 34.07 -1.09 13.88
C GLU A 135 33.48 -1.47 12.52
N ASP A 136 34.31 -1.36 11.49
CA ASP A 136 33.88 -1.49 10.09
C ASP A 136 33.32 -2.90 9.80
N GLU A 137 33.97 -3.97 10.26
CA GLU A 137 33.54 -5.35 10.00
C GLU A 137 32.19 -5.72 10.64
N TRP A 138 31.99 -5.39 11.92
CA TRP A 138 30.73 -5.67 12.61
C TRP A 138 29.58 -4.84 12.07
N THR A 139 29.85 -3.56 11.77
CA THR A 139 28.88 -2.66 11.15
C THR A 139 28.49 -3.16 9.77
N LYS A 140 29.45 -3.59 8.94
CA LYS A 140 29.19 -4.20 7.62
C LYS A 140 28.31 -5.44 7.71
N ARG A 141 28.58 -6.35 8.64
CA ARG A 141 27.76 -7.55 8.86
C ARG A 141 26.33 -7.21 9.28
N PHE A 142 26.19 -6.23 10.17
CA PHE A 142 24.88 -5.73 10.59
C PHE A 142 24.11 -5.13 9.40
N LEU A 143 24.73 -4.25 8.61
CA LEU A 143 24.11 -3.63 7.45
C LEU A 143 23.71 -4.66 6.40
N TRP A 144 24.55 -5.68 6.16
CA TRP A 144 24.22 -6.79 5.28
C TRP A 144 22.98 -7.56 5.77
N GLY A 145 22.92 -7.87 7.07
CA GLY A 145 21.76 -8.52 7.67
C GLY A 145 20.49 -7.68 7.61
N LEU A 146 20.61 -6.36 7.81
CA LEU A 146 19.51 -5.41 7.66
C LEU A 146 19.00 -5.41 6.21
N GLN A 147 19.90 -5.34 5.23
CA GLN A 147 19.55 -5.36 3.81
C GLN A 147 18.81 -6.64 3.41
N GLU A 148 19.23 -7.81 3.90
CA GLU A 148 18.54 -9.07 3.63
C GLU A 148 17.12 -9.07 4.24
N LYS A 149 16.96 -8.53 5.45
CA LYS A 149 15.62 -8.37 6.07
C LYS A 149 14.73 -7.41 5.29
N LEU A 150 15.27 -6.29 4.81
CA LEU A 150 14.55 -5.35 3.97
C LEU A 150 14.12 -6.00 2.64
N ARG A 151 14.97 -6.82 2.04
CA ARG A 151 14.65 -7.56 0.81
C ARG A 151 13.47 -8.53 0.98
N GLN A 152 13.36 -9.19 2.12
CA GLN A 152 12.19 -10.03 2.42
C GLN A 152 10.93 -9.16 2.53
N LEU A 153 11.03 -8.00 3.18
CA LEU A 153 9.94 -7.04 3.28
C LEU A 153 9.54 -6.47 1.92
N GLU A 154 10.46 -6.25 0.98
CA GLU A 154 10.11 -5.81 -0.38
C GLU A 154 9.09 -6.74 -1.06
N ILE A 155 9.31 -8.05 -0.90
CA ILE A 155 8.45 -9.08 -1.51
C ILE A 155 7.09 -9.10 -0.81
N GLU A 156 7.08 -9.10 0.53
CA GLU A 156 5.85 -9.16 1.33
C GLU A 156 4.98 -7.91 1.19
N GLN A 157 5.62 -6.75 1.06
CA GLN A 157 4.99 -5.43 1.12
C GLN A 157 4.88 -4.76 -0.25
N GLN A 158 5.33 -5.42 -1.34
CA GLN A 158 5.33 -4.89 -2.71
C GLN A 158 5.91 -3.47 -2.81
N CYS A 159 7.05 -3.24 -2.14
CA CYS A 159 7.75 -1.97 -2.13
C CYS A 159 9.25 -2.18 -2.36
N LYS A 160 9.98 -1.09 -2.52
CA LYS A 160 11.41 -1.03 -2.74
C LYS A 160 12.08 -0.22 -1.64
N PHE A 161 13.17 -0.78 -1.12
CA PHE A 161 13.98 -0.19 -0.07
C PHE A 161 15.38 0.07 -0.62
N GLN A 162 15.81 1.33 -0.60
CA GLN A 162 17.14 1.72 -1.04
C GLN A 162 17.93 2.31 0.12
N LEU A 163 19.07 1.69 0.45
CA LEU A 163 20.03 2.26 1.40
C LEU A 163 20.83 3.37 0.72
N ASN A 164 20.65 4.62 1.16
CA ASN A 164 21.29 5.79 0.55
C ASN A 164 22.64 6.11 1.21
N ALA A 165 22.68 6.08 2.55
CA ALA A 165 23.89 6.40 3.29
C ALA A 165 23.88 5.73 4.67
N THR A 166 25.07 5.51 5.23
CA THR A 166 25.23 5.08 6.62
C THR A 166 26.28 5.93 7.30
N PHE A 167 25.96 6.39 8.51
CA PHE A 167 26.85 7.18 9.34
C PHE A 167 26.98 6.52 10.70
N CYS A 168 28.14 6.70 11.34
CA CYS A 168 28.37 6.22 12.69
C CYS A 168 29.06 7.32 13.48
N PHE A 169 28.46 7.71 14.61
CA PHE A 169 28.95 8.82 15.42
C PHE A 169 28.69 8.57 16.92
N PRO A 170 29.53 9.12 17.81
CA PRO A 170 29.35 8.96 19.24
C PRO A 170 28.07 9.65 19.74
N SER A 171 27.40 9.06 20.72
CA SER A 171 26.23 9.67 21.37
C SER A 171 26.66 10.80 22.31
N LEU A 172 26.17 12.02 22.08
CA LEU A 172 26.57 13.21 22.85
C LEU A 172 25.90 13.33 24.24
N ASN A 173 24.86 12.54 24.51
CA ASN A 173 23.97 12.70 25.68
C ASN A 173 24.00 11.53 26.68
N ILE A 174 24.87 10.52 26.48
CA ILE A 174 24.90 9.30 27.31
C ILE A 174 26.33 9.08 27.83
N PRO A 175 26.53 8.82 29.13
CA PRO A 175 27.86 8.56 29.69
C PRO A 175 28.26 7.10 29.46
N SER A 176 28.70 6.75 28.26
CA SER A 176 29.45 5.50 27.98
C SER A 176 29.80 5.43 26.51
N ASP A 177 30.78 4.58 26.17
CA ASP A 177 31.30 4.24 24.83
C ASP A 177 30.24 3.71 23.84
N GLU A 178 29.16 4.46 23.61
CA GLU A 178 28.04 4.12 22.76
C GLU A 178 28.01 5.00 21.51
N PHE A 179 27.89 4.34 20.37
CA PHE A 179 27.81 4.89 19.04
C PHE A 179 26.41 4.73 18.49
N ILE A 180 25.98 5.72 17.70
CA ILE A 180 24.75 5.69 16.94
C ILE A 180 25.12 5.36 15.50
N ILE A 181 24.58 4.26 15.00
CA ILE A 181 24.61 3.91 13.57
C ILE A 181 23.32 4.45 12.97
N GLN A 182 23.47 5.45 12.12
CA GLN A 182 22.39 6.10 11.40
C GLN A 182 22.35 5.58 9.97
N VAL A 183 21.25 4.91 9.61
CA VAL A 183 21.02 4.38 8.27
C VAL A 183 19.96 5.24 7.59
N HIS A 184 20.32 5.86 6.46
CA HIS A 184 19.40 6.58 5.60
C HIS A 184 18.85 5.62 4.56
N LEU A 185 17.53 5.59 4.45
CA LEU A 185 16.79 4.67 3.61
C LEU A 185 15.74 5.47 2.84
N GLU A 186 15.62 5.19 1.55
CA GLU A 186 14.50 5.63 0.74
C GLU A 186 13.55 4.44 0.52
N VAL A 187 12.24 4.68 0.69
CA VAL A 187 11.20 3.67 0.50
C VAL A 187 10.23 4.12 -0.56
N SER A 188 10.07 3.35 -1.63
CA SER A 188 9.11 3.68 -2.70
C SER A 188 8.36 2.44 -3.17
N PHE A 189 7.29 2.61 -3.93
CA PHE A 189 6.58 1.46 -4.52
C PHE A 189 7.33 0.85 -5.71
N PHE A 190 8.00 1.67 -6.51
CA PHE A 190 8.55 1.27 -7.82
C PHE A 190 10.09 1.33 -7.91
N GLY A 191 10.78 1.64 -6.82
CA GLY A 191 12.23 1.85 -6.81
C GLY A 191 12.60 3.33 -6.97
N PRO A 192 13.90 3.67 -7.09
CA PRO A 192 14.33 5.05 -7.23
C PRO A 192 13.89 5.65 -8.56
N HIS A 193 13.75 6.98 -8.61
CA HIS A 193 13.58 7.77 -9.84
C HIS A 193 12.32 7.46 -10.67
N TRP A 194 11.38 6.66 -10.15
CA TRP A 194 10.17 6.26 -10.88
C TRP A 194 9.27 7.43 -11.27
N ASP A 195 9.41 8.56 -10.57
CA ASP A 195 8.65 9.78 -10.69
C ASP A 195 9.40 10.89 -11.43
N GLU A 196 10.66 10.71 -11.85
CA GLU A 196 11.45 11.77 -12.53
C GLU A 196 10.83 12.24 -13.85
N HIS A 197 10.06 11.37 -14.49
CA HIS A 197 9.32 11.69 -15.71
C HIS A 197 7.98 12.39 -15.43
N CYS A 198 7.61 12.53 -14.15
CA CYS A 198 6.43 13.25 -13.70
C CYS A 198 6.79 14.72 -13.42
N ASN A 199 6.70 15.58 -14.42
CA ASN A 199 6.91 17.02 -14.24
C ASN A 199 5.66 17.68 -13.63
N PRO A 200 5.68 18.15 -12.37
CA PRO A 200 4.48 18.58 -11.67
C PRO A 200 4.29 20.08 -11.90
N GLN A 201 3.66 20.47 -13.01
CA GLN A 201 3.11 21.83 -13.11
C GLN A 201 1.68 21.92 -12.55
N GLU A 202 0.93 20.81 -12.44
CA GLU A 202 -0.43 20.79 -11.87
C GLU A 202 -0.79 19.45 -11.19
N MET A 203 -1.60 19.50 -10.12
CA MET A 203 -2.06 18.34 -9.33
C MET A 203 -2.79 17.26 -10.16
N LYS A 204 -3.52 17.64 -11.21
CA LYS A 204 -4.17 16.69 -12.14
C LYS A 204 -3.15 15.90 -12.96
N THR A 205 -2.00 16.49 -13.24
CA THR A 205 -0.89 15.88 -13.97
C THR A 205 -0.19 14.81 -13.11
N VAL A 206 -0.12 15.03 -11.79
CA VAL A 206 0.43 14.08 -10.81
C VAL A 206 -0.34 12.75 -10.78
N ILE A 207 -1.69 12.81 -10.67
CA ILE A 207 -2.54 11.61 -10.65
C ILE A 207 -2.46 10.83 -11.96
N ASN A 208 -2.45 11.53 -13.10
CA ASN A 208 -2.34 10.89 -14.42
C ASN A 208 -0.95 10.30 -14.68
N CYS A 209 0.12 10.93 -14.19
CA CYS A 209 1.46 10.39 -14.29
C CYS A 209 1.59 9.11 -13.46
N TYR A 210 1.13 9.13 -12.21
CA TYR A 210 1.10 7.95 -11.34
C TYR A 210 0.33 6.79 -11.98
N ARG A 211 -0.87 7.07 -12.53
CA ARG A 211 -1.68 6.05 -13.21
C ARG A 211 -0.94 5.41 -14.40
N ARG A 212 -0.24 6.20 -15.22
CA ARG A 212 0.56 5.67 -16.34
C ARG A 212 1.76 4.86 -15.85
N THR A 213 2.46 5.34 -14.82
CA THR A 213 3.65 4.66 -14.30
C THR A 213 3.28 3.33 -13.63
N VAL A 214 2.17 3.27 -12.91
CA VAL A 214 1.59 2.02 -12.40
C VAL A 214 1.29 1.04 -13.54
N GLN A 215 0.64 1.50 -14.62
CA GLN A 215 0.32 0.66 -15.77
C GLN A 215 1.55 0.14 -16.51
N HIS A 216 2.69 0.85 -16.44
CA HIS A 216 3.93 0.45 -17.11
C HIS A 216 4.79 -0.49 -16.24
N ASN A 217 4.67 -0.42 -14.91
CA ASN A 217 5.51 -1.17 -13.98
C ASN A 217 4.80 -2.38 -13.33
N LEU A 218 3.53 -2.61 -13.64
CA LEU A 218 2.78 -3.85 -13.37
C LEU A 218 2.79 -4.77 -14.59
#